data_AF-A0A0U1M817-F1
#
_entry.id   AF-A0A0U1M817-F1
#
_cell.length_a   1.000
_cell.length_b   1.000
_cell.length_c   1.000
_cell.angle_alpha   90.00
_cell.angle_beta   90.00
_cell.angle_gamma   90.00
#
_symmetry.space_group_name_H-M   'P 1'
#
loop_
_entity.id
_entity.type
_entity.pdbx_description
1 polymer ?
#
loop_
_entity_poly.entity_id
_entity_poly.type
_entity_poly.pdbx_seq_one_letter_code
_entity_poly.pdbx_strand_id
1 'polypeptide(L)'
;MLFREQRQQTAKETQRLTPDIIASTPGATAESNFYTELLPPLQQSKTTRDTRVHIRNGDTFTVAQRLAAGGQTNVAVLNMASDRHPGGGWLRGALAQEEALCLRSTLAATLEDLHYPTPPIAATWSPGVVVFRDEVVNDCQILEKSQRFVVGVVSVAGLRRPPLTGDGLDYGSPEHTEIMRNKIRQILRVMAVNGVSCCVLGALGCGAFGNPPKRVATLFREIISENEFIGYFSEIIFAILDQRREGNIQVFEDVIGDFVIQGSQ
;
A
#
# COMPACT_ATOMS: atom_id res chain seq x y z
N MET A 1 -3.12 -6.56 21.63
CA MET A 1 -2.40 -6.97 20.39
C MET A 1 -2.33 -8.47 20.39
N LEU A 2 -2.94 -9.13 19.39
CA LEU A 2 -3.00 -10.59 19.28
C LEU A 2 -1.63 -11.24 19.46
N PHE A 3 -1.55 -12.35 20.19
CA PHE A 3 -0.34 -13.17 20.24
C PHE A 3 -0.08 -13.87 18.90
N ARG A 4 1.15 -14.36 18.69
CA ARG A 4 1.55 -15.02 17.42
C ARG A 4 0.62 -16.18 17.05
N GLU A 5 0.26 -17.03 18.01
CA GLU A 5 -0.62 -18.18 17.78
C GLU A 5 -2.03 -17.74 17.40
N GLN A 6 -2.57 -16.71 18.06
CA GLN A 6 -3.87 -16.15 17.71
C GLN A 6 -3.86 -15.60 16.28
N ARG A 7 -2.80 -14.88 15.87
CA ARG A 7 -2.66 -14.42 14.48
C ARG A 7 -2.62 -15.57 13.47
N GLN A 8 -1.99 -16.70 13.80
CA GLN A 8 -2.00 -17.89 12.94
C GLN A 8 -3.40 -18.50 12.82
N GLN A 9 -4.17 -18.54 13.91
CA GLN A 9 -5.56 -19.00 13.90
C GLN A 9 -6.44 -18.06 13.06
N THR A 10 -6.33 -16.74 13.28
CA THR A 10 -7.01 -15.73 12.47
C THR A 10 -6.65 -15.87 11.00
N ALA A 11 -5.37 -16.06 10.66
CA ALA A 11 -4.93 -16.22 9.27
C ALA A 11 -5.58 -17.44 8.59
N LYS A 12 -5.60 -18.59 9.27
CA LYS A 12 -6.27 -19.80 8.78
C LYS A 12 -7.77 -19.60 8.61
N GLU A 13 -8.41 -18.93 9.56
CA GLU A 13 -9.83 -18.63 9.47
C GLU A 13 -10.14 -17.66 8.32
N THR A 14 -9.36 -16.59 8.16
CA THR A 14 -9.44 -15.67 7.02
C THR A 14 -9.31 -16.43 5.71
N GLN A 15 -8.28 -17.27 5.55
CA GLN A 15 -8.09 -18.07 4.34
C GLN A 15 -9.30 -18.97 4.03
N ARG A 16 -9.86 -19.61 5.07
CA ARG A 16 -11.04 -20.48 4.94
C ARG A 16 -12.29 -19.71 4.49
N LEU A 17 -12.48 -18.48 5.00
CA LEU A 17 -13.66 -17.65 4.71
C LEU A 17 -13.55 -16.93 3.35
N THR A 18 -12.35 -16.68 2.84
CA THR A 18 -12.10 -15.87 1.65
C THR A 18 -12.96 -16.25 0.43
N PRO A 19 -13.11 -17.53 0.02
CA PRO A 19 -13.92 -17.88 -1.14
C PRO A 19 -15.39 -17.43 -1.02
N ASP A 20 -16.01 -17.67 0.14
CA ASP A 20 -17.41 -17.28 0.40
C ASP A 20 -17.56 -15.76 0.50
N ILE A 21 -16.56 -15.06 1.07
CA ILE A 21 -16.55 -13.59 1.13
C ILE A 21 -16.49 -13.00 -0.28
N ILE A 22 -15.62 -13.51 -1.16
CA ILE A 22 -15.54 -13.06 -2.56
C ILE A 22 -16.85 -13.34 -3.28
N ALA A 23 -17.36 -14.58 -3.20
CA ALA A 23 -18.59 -14.97 -3.92
C ALA A 23 -19.84 -14.18 -3.49
N SER A 24 -19.88 -13.71 -2.23
CA SER A 24 -21.03 -12.99 -1.67
C SER A 24 -20.91 -11.46 -1.70
N THR A 25 -19.81 -10.90 -2.21
CA THR A 25 -19.56 -9.45 -2.20
C THR A 25 -19.51 -8.88 -3.63
N PRO A 26 -20.43 -8.00 -4.02
CA PRO A 26 -20.39 -7.35 -5.34
C PRO A 26 -19.08 -6.58 -5.58
N GLY A 27 -18.48 -6.78 -6.76
CA GLY A 27 -17.21 -6.15 -7.15
C GLY A 27 -15.96 -6.81 -6.56
N ALA A 28 -16.12 -7.85 -5.73
CA ALA A 28 -14.99 -8.63 -5.22
C ALA A 28 -14.45 -9.58 -6.29
N THR A 29 -13.13 -9.82 -6.26
CA THR A 29 -12.50 -10.82 -7.12
C THR A 29 -11.21 -11.36 -6.49
N ALA A 30 -10.84 -12.59 -6.86
CA ALA A 30 -9.51 -13.15 -6.59
C ALA A 30 -8.51 -12.84 -7.72
N GLU A 31 -8.97 -12.28 -8.84
CA GLU A 31 -8.12 -11.95 -9.99
C GLU A 31 -7.16 -10.80 -9.67
N SER A 32 -6.00 -10.84 -10.32
CA SER A 32 -4.99 -9.81 -10.22
C SER A 32 -4.28 -9.59 -11.55
N ASN A 33 -3.70 -8.41 -11.74
CA ASN A 33 -2.81 -8.13 -12.86
C ASN A 33 -1.38 -7.99 -12.34
N PHE A 34 -0.47 -8.81 -12.86
CA PHE A 34 0.95 -8.76 -12.52
C PHE A 34 1.72 -8.00 -13.58
N TYR A 35 2.43 -6.95 -13.16
CA TYR A 35 3.28 -6.12 -13.99
C TYR A 35 4.73 -6.45 -13.65
N THR A 36 5.48 -7.06 -14.58
CA THR A 36 6.90 -7.38 -14.39
C THR A 36 7.82 -6.19 -14.68
N GLU A 37 7.35 -5.28 -15.54
CA GLU A 37 8.08 -4.11 -16.01
C GLU A 37 7.44 -2.81 -15.50
N LEU A 38 8.24 -1.74 -15.50
CA LEU A 38 7.77 -0.40 -15.20
C LEU A 38 6.77 0.03 -16.29
N LEU A 39 5.56 0.39 -15.88
CA LEU A 39 4.58 0.97 -16.79
C LEU A 39 5.15 2.24 -17.44
N PRO A 40 4.83 2.53 -18.71
CA PRO A 40 5.29 3.76 -19.35
C PRO A 40 4.76 4.99 -18.60
N PRO A 41 5.41 6.16 -18.76
CA PRO A 41 4.90 7.42 -18.22
C PRO A 41 3.44 7.65 -18.60
N LEU A 42 2.66 8.19 -17.66
CA LEU A 42 1.26 8.52 -17.92
C LEU A 42 1.16 9.65 -18.96
N GLN A 43 0.09 9.60 -19.75
CA GLN A 43 -0.29 10.74 -20.58
C GLN A 43 -0.79 11.88 -19.69
N GLN A 44 -0.82 13.12 -20.19
CA GLN A 44 -1.40 14.21 -19.41
C GLN A 44 -2.87 13.90 -19.08
N SER A 45 -3.24 14.02 -17.80
CA SER A 45 -4.62 13.85 -17.40
C SER A 45 -5.52 14.86 -18.12
N LYS A 46 -6.71 14.41 -18.51
CA LYS A 46 -7.75 15.30 -19.05
C LYS A 46 -8.44 16.11 -17.96
N THR A 47 -8.23 15.78 -16.69
CA THR A 47 -8.83 16.50 -15.58
C THR A 47 -7.82 17.48 -14.96
N THR A 48 -8.29 18.67 -14.64
CA THR A 48 -7.52 19.78 -14.07
C THR A 48 -7.61 19.83 -12.54
N ARG A 49 -7.82 18.68 -11.89
CA ARG A 49 -8.07 18.64 -10.45
C ARG A 49 -6.78 18.82 -9.65
N ASP A 50 -6.90 19.48 -8.51
CA ASP A 50 -5.85 19.54 -7.50
C ASP A 50 -5.71 18.18 -6.80
N THR A 51 -4.47 17.83 -6.45
CA THR A 51 -4.16 16.69 -5.59
C THR A 51 -3.86 17.21 -4.18
N ARG A 52 -4.63 16.78 -3.19
CA ARG A 52 -4.33 17.04 -1.79
C ARG A 52 -3.49 15.91 -1.23
N VAL A 53 -2.40 16.26 -0.54
CA VAL A 53 -1.48 15.29 0.07
C VAL A 53 -1.55 15.46 1.58
N HIS A 54 -1.78 14.34 2.28
CA HIS A 54 -1.95 14.33 3.74
C HIS A 54 -1.14 13.24 4.42
N ILE A 55 -0.66 13.53 5.62
CA ILE A 55 -0.10 12.51 6.52
C ILE A 55 -1.12 12.16 7.61
N ARG A 56 -1.30 10.87 7.88
CA ARG A 56 -2.22 10.39 8.92
C ARG A 56 -1.60 9.26 9.72
N ASN A 57 -1.67 9.37 11.04
CA ASN A 57 -1.44 8.24 11.93
C ASN A 57 -2.66 7.33 11.88
N GLY A 58 -2.51 6.18 11.23
CA GLY A 58 -3.60 5.24 11.11
C GLY A 58 -3.22 4.00 10.33
N ASP A 59 -3.99 2.95 10.57
CA ASP A 59 -3.96 1.75 9.78
C ASP A 59 -4.44 2.02 8.34
N THR A 60 -3.79 1.37 7.37
CA THR A 60 -4.04 1.54 5.94
C THR A 60 -5.50 1.30 5.54
N PHE A 61 -6.12 0.20 5.97
CA PHE A 61 -7.52 -0.09 5.63
C PHE A 61 -8.50 0.77 6.41
N THR A 62 -8.19 1.15 7.66
CA THR A 62 -9.05 2.05 8.43
C THR A 62 -9.10 3.43 7.80
N VAL A 63 -7.98 3.94 7.30
CA VAL A 63 -7.95 5.20 6.53
C VAL A 63 -8.76 5.05 5.24
N ALA A 64 -8.59 3.96 4.50
CA ALA A 64 -9.37 3.70 3.28
C ALA A 64 -10.88 3.62 3.55
N GLN A 65 -11.29 2.95 4.63
CA GLN A 65 -12.70 2.84 5.03
C GLN A 65 -13.31 4.20 5.33
N ARG A 66 -12.58 5.08 6.04
CA ARG A 66 -13.05 6.44 6.35
C ARG A 66 -13.22 7.28 5.10
N LEU A 67 -12.32 7.15 4.12
CA LEU A 67 -12.42 7.84 2.83
C LEU A 67 -13.65 7.37 2.06
N ALA A 68 -13.85 6.05 1.96
CA ALA A 68 -15.02 5.46 1.32
C ALA A 68 -16.33 5.88 2.00
N ALA A 69 -16.39 5.85 3.34
CA ALA A 69 -17.55 6.30 4.12
C ALA A 69 -17.81 7.81 3.98
N GLY A 70 -16.76 8.60 3.73
CA GLY A 70 -16.84 10.03 3.42
C GLY A 70 -17.27 10.35 1.98
N GLY A 71 -17.62 9.34 1.19
CA GLY A 71 -18.10 9.49 -0.20
C GLY A 71 -16.99 9.51 -1.25
N GLN A 72 -15.73 9.26 -0.88
CA GLN A 72 -14.66 9.10 -1.87
C GLN A 72 -14.87 7.81 -2.66
N THR A 73 -14.77 7.91 -3.99
CA THR A 73 -14.82 6.77 -4.90
C THR A 73 -13.41 6.42 -5.38
N ASN A 74 -13.24 5.22 -5.93
CA ASN A 74 -11.98 4.74 -6.51
C ASN A 74 -10.79 4.85 -5.55
N VAL A 75 -10.98 4.38 -4.32
CA VAL A 75 -9.94 4.29 -3.29
C VAL A 75 -9.09 3.05 -3.54
N ALA A 76 -7.76 3.21 -3.49
CA ALA A 76 -6.85 2.08 -3.46
C ALA A 76 -5.74 2.27 -2.43
N VAL A 77 -5.22 1.15 -1.93
CA VAL A 77 -4.18 1.15 -0.92
C VAL A 77 -2.89 0.50 -1.42
N LEU A 78 -1.77 0.91 -0.87
CA LEU A 78 -0.48 0.25 -1.05
C LEU A 78 -0.35 -0.92 -0.06
N ASN A 79 -0.18 -2.13 -0.56
CA ASN A 79 0.43 -3.23 0.18
C ASN A 79 1.96 -3.10 0.06
N MET A 80 2.63 -2.87 1.20
CA MET A 80 4.09 -2.81 1.29
C MET A 80 4.64 -4.24 1.32
N ALA A 81 4.61 -4.85 0.14
CA ALA A 81 4.66 -6.29 -0.05
C ALA A 81 6.04 -6.90 0.27
N SER A 82 6.01 -8.18 0.60
CA SER A 82 7.18 -9.05 0.54
C SER A 82 7.62 -9.23 -0.92
N ASP A 83 8.91 -9.32 -1.16
CA ASP A 83 9.51 -9.70 -2.46
C ASP A 83 9.70 -11.23 -2.58
N ARG A 84 9.41 -12.01 -1.53
CA ARG A 84 9.76 -13.45 -1.45
C ARG A 84 8.59 -14.40 -1.26
N HIS A 85 7.49 -13.94 -0.68
CA HIS A 85 6.36 -14.78 -0.32
C HIS A 85 5.08 -13.96 -0.39
N PRO A 86 3.98 -14.50 -0.94
CA PRO A 86 2.69 -13.81 -0.94
C PRO A 86 2.17 -13.59 0.48
N GLY A 87 1.81 -12.36 0.81
CA GLY A 87 1.36 -11.98 2.14
C GLY A 87 2.44 -12.10 3.22
N GLY A 88 3.72 -12.17 2.83
CA GLY A 88 4.83 -12.24 3.76
C GLY A 88 4.75 -13.43 4.71
N GLY A 89 4.75 -13.15 6.02
CA GLY A 89 4.69 -14.16 7.07
C GLY A 89 3.30 -14.36 7.69
N TRP A 90 2.21 -13.95 7.04
CA TRP A 90 0.89 -13.84 7.67
C TRP A 90 0.38 -15.17 8.25
N LEU A 91 0.52 -16.29 7.51
CA LEU A 91 0.19 -17.64 7.99
C LEU A 91 1.07 -18.13 9.16
N ARG A 92 2.27 -17.54 9.32
CA ARG A 92 3.22 -17.88 10.38
C ARG A 92 3.04 -16.97 11.61
N GLY A 93 2.05 -16.07 11.57
CA GLY A 93 1.76 -15.11 12.62
C GLY A 93 2.76 -13.97 12.70
N ALA A 94 3.47 -13.64 11.61
CA ALA A 94 4.22 -12.39 11.55
C ALA A 94 3.26 -11.19 11.59
N LEU A 95 3.79 -10.01 11.90
CA LEU A 95 3.00 -8.79 11.97
C LEU A 95 3.83 -7.58 11.54
N ALA A 96 3.72 -7.27 10.25
CA ALA A 96 3.95 -5.96 9.68
C ALA A 96 2.66 -5.53 8.93
N GLN A 97 2.76 -4.51 8.07
CA GLN A 97 1.60 -3.99 7.36
C GLN A 97 0.99 -5.01 6.38
N GLU A 98 1.80 -5.67 5.56
CA GLU A 98 1.30 -6.69 4.62
C GLU A 98 0.54 -7.80 5.35
N GLU A 99 1.09 -8.34 6.43
CA GLU A 99 0.39 -9.37 7.20
C GLU A 99 -0.91 -8.87 7.81
N ALA A 100 -0.96 -7.61 8.26
CA ALA A 100 -2.20 -7.00 8.75
C ALA A 100 -3.25 -6.88 7.65
N LEU A 101 -2.86 -6.48 6.43
CA LEU A 101 -3.76 -6.46 5.28
C LEU A 101 -4.28 -7.86 4.95
N CYS A 102 -3.39 -8.85 4.87
CA CYS A 102 -3.77 -10.24 4.57
C CYS A 102 -4.64 -10.86 5.66
N LEU A 103 -4.39 -10.57 6.93
CA LEU A 103 -5.25 -11.01 8.03
C LEU A 103 -6.67 -10.48 7.90
N ARG A 104 -6.85 -9.26 7.39
CA ARG A 104 -8.12 -8.52 7.43
C ARG A 104 -8.97 -8.61 6.18
N SER A 105 -8.43 -9.17 5.11
CA SER A 105 -9.02 -9.05 3.78
C SER A 105 -8.83 -10.30 2.95
N THR A 106 -9.41 -10.27 1.74
CA THR A 106 -9.21 -11.29 0.72
C THR A 106 -7.91 -11.14 -0.07
N LEU A 107 -7.06 -10.14 0.24
CA LEU A 107 -5.83 -9.82 -0.50
C LEU A 107 -4.93 -11.04 -0.72
N ALA A 108 -4.78 -11.92 0.26
CA ALA A 108 -3.89 -13.08 0.11
C ALA A 108 -4.31 -14.01 -1.05
N ALA A 109 -5.58 -14.02 -1.45
CA ALA A 109 -6.06 -14.82 -2.59
C ALA A 109 -5.72 -14.22 -3.96
N THR A 110 -5.29 -12.96 -4.01
CA THR A 110 -4.89 -12.27 -5.26
C THR A 110 -3.37 -12.27 -5.47
N LEU A 111 -2.60 -12.83 -4.53
CA LEU A 111 -1.14 -12.88 -4.57
C LEU A 111 -0.68 -14.29 -4.94
N GLU A 112 -0.28 -14.49 -6.19
CA GLU A 112 0.10 -15.81 -6.70
C GLU A 112 1.54 -16.19 -6.36
N ASP A 113 1.74 -17.42 -5.86
CA ASP A 113 3.07 -17.96 -5.51
C ASP A 113 4.06 -17.91 -6.69
N LEU A 114 3.58 -18.09 -7.94
CA LEU A 114 4.42 -18.11 -9.14
C LEU A 114 5.12 -16.77 -9.41
N HIS A 115 4.60 -15.66 -8.87
CA HIS A 115 5.20 -14.34 -9.02
C HIS A 115 6.40 -14.11 -8.10
N TYR A 116 6.71 -15.04 -7.20
CA TYR A 116 7.76 -14.91 -6.19
C TYR A 116 8.99 -15.79 -6.47
N PRO A 117 10.21 -15.28 -6.23
CA PRO A 117 10.52 -13.92 -5.80
C PRO A 117 10.22 -12.89 -6.89
N THR A 118 9.67 -11.74 -6.50
CA THR A 118 9.21 -10.72 -7.45
C THR A 118 10.39 -10.02 -8.12
N PRO A 119 10.32 -9.70 -9.42
CA PRO A 119 11.29 -8.83 -10.08
C PRO A 119 11.44 -7.47 -9.37
N PRO A 120 12.58 -6.77 -9.51
CA PRO A 120 12.87 -5.54 -8.76
C PRO A 120 11.87 -4.39 -8.94
N ILE A 121 11.12 -4.33 -10.04
CA ILE A 121 10.16 -3.24 -10.32
C ILE A 121 8.71 -3.75 -10.38
N ALA A 122 8.49 -5.02 -10.06
CA ALA A 122 7.20 -5.63 -10.23
C ALA A 122 6.12 -5.04 -9.32
N ALA A 123 4.89 -5.08 -9.80
CA ALA A 123 3.69 -4.69 -9.06
C ALA A 123 2.55 -5.68 -9.34
N THR A 124 1.75 -5.97 -8.33
CA THR A 124 0.49 -6.69 -8.49
C THR A 124 -0.68 -5.76 -8.21
N TRP A 125 -1.59 -5.61 -9.16
CA TRP A 125 -2.85 -4.91 -8.96
C TRP A 125 -3.97 -5.89 -8.63
N SER A 126 -4.67 -5.65 -7.52
CA SER A 126 -5.79 -6.45 -7.04
C SER A 126 -7.04 -5.56 -6.93
N PRO A 127 -7.94 -5.56 -7.92
CA PRO A 127 -8.99 -4.55 -8.06
C PRO A 127 -10.14 -4.67 -7.04
N GLY A 128 -10.42 -5.87 -6.55
CA GLY A 128 -11.64 -6.19 -5.80
C GLY A 128 -11.38 -6.86 -4.46
N VAL A 129 -10.47 -6.31 -3.66
CA VAL A 129 -10.15 -6.88 -2.34
C VAL A 129 -11.23 -6.49 -1.34
N VAL A 130 -11.82 -7.48 -0.65
CA VAL A 130 -12.82 -7.24 0.39
C VAL A 130 -12.12 -7.15 1.73
N VAL A 131 -12.30 -6.03 2.44
CA VAL A 131 -11.91 -5.90 3.84
C VAL A 131 -13.08 -6.34 4.69
N PHE A 132 -12.91 -7.45 5.43
CA PHE A 132 -14.00 -8.08 6.18
C PHE A 132 -13.68 -8.32 7.66
N ARG A 133 -12.52 -7.86 8.14
CA ARG A 133 -12.19 -7.84 9.56
C ARG A 133 -11.68 -6.47 10.01
N ASP A 134 -11.90 -6.20 11.29
CA ASP A 134 -11.41 -5.02 11.97
C ASP A 134 -9.88 -5.04 12.15
N GLU A 135 -9.31 -3.97 12.68
CA GLU A 135 -7.87 -3.84 12.95
C GLU A 135 -7.34 -4.94 13.88
N VAL A 136 -6.02 -5.19 13.77
CA VAL A 136 -5.31 -6.16 14.64
C VAL A 136 -5.37 -5.76 16.12
N VAL A 137 -5.52 -4.47 16.41
CA VAL A 137 -5.71 -3.98 17.80
C VAL A 137 -7.08 -4.33 18.37
N ASN A 138 -8.07 -4.56 17.50
CA ASN A 138 -9.43 -5.01 17.81
C ASN A 138 -9.59 -6.51 17.51
N ASP A 139 -8.51 -7.27 17.67
CA ASP A 139 -8.47 -8.72 17.52
C ASP A 139 -8.93 -9.26 16.16
N CYS A 140 -8.90 -8.44 15.10
CA CYS A 140 -9.36 -8.82 13.76
C CYS A 140 -10.78 -9.43 13.76
N GLN A 141 -11.69 -8.86 14.56
CA GLN A 141 -13.09 -9.30 14.59
C GLN A 141 -13.72 -9.24 13.20
N ILE A 142 -14.55 -10.23 12.87
CA ILE A 142 -15.27 -10.26 11.59
C ILE A 142 -16.29 -9.12 11.59
N LEU A 143 -16.24 -8.31 10.54
CA LEU A 143 -17.16 -7.20 10.34
C LEU A 143 -18.52 -7.70 9.87
N GLU A 144 -19.57 -7.00 10.32
CA GLU A 144 -20.92 -7.15 9.76
C GLU A 144 -20.92 -6.84 8.27
N LYS A 145 -21.84 -7.45 7.51
CA LYS A 145 -21.88 -7.28 6.04
C LYS A 145 -21.95 -5.81 5.61
N SER A 146 -22.65 -4.97 6.36
CA SER A 146 -22.80 -3.52 6.10
C SER A 146 -21.54 -2.71 6.35
N GLN A 147 -20.56 -3.24 7.09
CA GLN A 147 -19.30 -2.57 7.41
C GLN A 147 -18.14 -2.99 6.50
N ARG A 148 -18.33 -4.08 5.74
CA ARG A 148 -17.35 -4.56 4.75
C ARG A 148 -17.31 -3.61 3.57
N PHE A 149 -16.14 -3.47 2.98
CA PHE A 149 -15.96 -2.64 1.80
C PHE A 149 -14.96 -3.28 0.83
N VAL A 150 -15.10 -2.94 -0.44
CA VAL A 150 -14.21 -3.36 -1.53
C VAL A 150 -13.22 -2.22 -1.80
N VAL A 151 -11.94 -2.57 -1.96
CA VAL A 151 -10.88 -1.60 -2.21
C VAL A 151 -9.88 -2.17 -3.22
N GLY A 152 -9.30 -1.30 -4.04
CA GLY A 152 -8.16 -1.68 -4.87
C GLY A 152 -6.89 -1.81 -4.02
N VAL A 153 -6.01 -2.74 -4.35
CA VAL A 153 -4.71 -2.89 -3.70
C VAL A 153 -3.62 -2.98 -4.75
N VAL A 154 -2.61 -2.13 -4.64
CA VAL A 154 -1.35 -2.29 -5.37
C VAL A 154 -0.29 -2.87 -4.43
N SER A 155 0.30 -3.99 -4.80
CA SER A 155 1.34 -4.66 -4.02
C SER A 155 2.69 -4.43 -4.65
N VAL A 156 3.58 -3.72 -3.95
CA VAL A 156 4.95 -3.44 -4.38
C VAL A 156 5.89 -3.60 -3.19
N ALA A 157 6.96 -4.36 -3.39
CA ALA A 157 7.99 -4.54 -2.38
C ALA A 157 8.95 -3.34 -2.33
N GLY A 158 9.31 -2.88 -1.13
CA GLY A 158 10.45 -1.97 -0.95
C GLY A 158 11.78 -2.66 -1.27
N LEU A 159 12.89 -1.92 -1.26
CA LEU A 159 14.21 -2.55 -1.37
C LEU A 159 14.52 -3.33 -0.10
N ARG A 160 14.89 -4.61 -0.20
CA ARG A 160 15.21 -5.44 0.97
C ARG A 160 16.65 -5.21 1.42
N ARG A 161 16.82 -4.54 2.56
CA ARG A 161 18.11 -4.24 3.22
C ARG A 161 19.16 -3.73 2.21
N PRO A 162 18.87 -2.65 1.47
CA PRO A 162 19.82 -2.11 0.51
C PRO A 162 21.08 -1.62 1.24
N PRO A 163 22.25 -1.63 0.58
CA PRO A 163 23.42 -0.91 1.08
C PRO A 163 23.08 0.57 1.30
N LEU A 164 23.56 1.13 2.41
CA LEU A 164 23.33 2.52 2.79
C LEU A 164 24.66 3.28 2.86
N THR A 165 24.58 4.61 2.88
CA THR A 165 25.71 5.48 3.21
C THR A 165 26.22 5.22 4.63
N GLY A 166 27.44 5.70 4.95
CA GLY A 166 28.07 5.46 6.26
C GLY A 166 27.28 6.01 7.46
N ASP A 167 26.45 7.03 7.24
CA ASP A 167 25.53 7.60 8.24
C ASP A 167 24.14 6.91 8.24
N GLY A 168 23.88 6.00 7.30
CA GLY A 168 22.59 5.32 7.14
C GLY A 168 21.44 6.19 6.66
N LEU A 169 21.71 7.42 6.22
CA LEU A 169 20.65 8.39 5.86
C LEU A 169 20.21 8.33 4.40
N ASP A 170 21.03 7.74 3.51
CA ASP A 170 20.73 7.56 2.09
C ASP A 170 21.15 6.17 1.61
N TYR A 171 20.74 5.81 0.40
CA TYR A 171 21.19 4.61 -0.28
C TYR A 171 22.68 4.72 -0.63
N GLY A 172 23.39 3.61 -0.50
CA GLY A 172 24.84 3.54 -0.75
C GLY A 172 25.22 3.67 -2.23
N SER A 173 24.24 3.67 -3.14
CA SER A 173 24.50 3.91 -4.57
C SER A 173 23.32 4.57 -5.29
N PRO A 174 23.59 5.32 -6.39
CA PRO A 174 22.54 5.93 -7.21
C PRO A 174 21.54 4.92 -7.81
N GLU A 175 21.99 3.69 -8.12
CA GLU A 175 21.15 2.65 -8.71
C GLU A 175 20.01 2.24 -7.77
N HIS A 176 20.28 2.12 -6.47
CA HIS A 176 19.24 1.83 -5.47
C HIS A 176 18.24 2.97 -5.34
N THR A 177 18.72 4.22 -5.41
CA THR A 177 17.84 5.40 -5.44
C THR A 177 16.90 5.31 -6.65
N GLU A 178 17.43 5.00 -7.83
CA GLU A 178 16.63 4.95 -9.06
C GLU A 178 15.64 3.78 -9.08
N ILE A 179 16.02 2.62 -8.53
CA ILE A 179 15.06 1.51 -8.35
C ILE A 179 13.93 1.94 -7.42
N MET A 180 14.22 2.64 -6.31
CA MET A 180 13.16 3.12 -5.42
C MET A 180 12.27 4.17 -6.10
N ARG A 181 12.84 5.11 -6.87
CA ARG A 181 12.04 6.05 -7.69
C ARG A 181 11.09 5.32 -8.62
N ASN A 182 11.60 4.33 -9.35
CA ASN A 182 10.79 3.56 -10.29
C ASN A 182 9.74 2.69 -9.59
N LYS A 183 10.01 2.16 -8.40
CA LYS A 183 8.99 1.51 -7.57
C LYS A 183 7.88 2.48 -7.17
N ILE A 184 8.20 3.71 -6.78
CA ILE A 184 7.21 4.74 -6.44
C ILE A 184 6.40 5.15 -7.68
N ARG A 185 7.06 5.38 -8.82
CA ARG A 185 6.38 5.64 -10.10
C ARG A 185 5.46 4.48 -10.47
N GLN A 186 5.92 3.24 -10.32
CA GLN A 186 5.11 2.05 -10.61
C GLN A 186 3.84 2.00 -9.75
N ILE A 187 3.93 2.27 -8.45
CA ILE A 187 2.77 2.32 -7.54
C ILE A 187 1.72 3.31 -8.07
N LEU A 188 2.15 4.54 -8.36
CA LEU A 188 1.26 5.61 -8.81
C LEU A 188 0.72 5.34 -10.21
N ARG A 189 1.54 4.88 -11.15
CA ARG A 189 1.12 4.53 -12.51
C ARG A 189 0.09 3.41 -12.50
N VAL A 190 0.33 2.33 -11.75
CA VAL A 190 -0.62 1.21 -11.63
C VAL A 190 -1.95 1.68 -11.04
N MET A 191 -1.93 2.50 -9.99
CA MET A 191 -3.16 3.08 -9.43
C MET A 191 -3.89 3.95 -10.47
N ALA A 192 -3.17 4.86 -11.14
CA ALA A 192 -3.74 5.79 -12.12
C ALA A 192 -4.38 5.08 -13.34
N VAL A 193 -3.70 4.09 -13.93
CA VAL A 193 -4.25 3.35 -15.09
C VAL A 193 -5.49 2.52 -14.73
N ASN A 194 -5.65 2.18 -13.45
CA ASN A 194 -6.83 1.49 -12.92
C ASN A 194 -7.90 2.46 -12.38
N GLY A 195 -7.81 3.76 -12.71
CA GLY A 195 -8.83 4.75 -12.41
C GLY A 195 -8.89 5.20 -10.94
N VAL A 196 -7.88 4.87 -10.14
CA VAL A 196 -7.78 5.30 -8.74
C VAL A 196 -7.59 6.81 -8.69
N SER A 197 -8.44 7.48 -7.90
CA SER A 197 -8.32 8.92 -7.62
C SER A 197 -7.89 9.20 -6.18
N CYS A 198 -8.08 8.25 -5.26
CA CYS A 198 -7.75 8.39 -3.86
C CYS A 198 -6.78 7.29 -3.42
N CYS A 199 -5.54 7.67 -3.13
CA CYS A 199 -4.45 6.74 -2.82
C CYS A 199 -4.17 6.73 -1.32
N VAL A 200 -4.16 5.54 -0.71
CA VAL A 200 -3.65 5.35 0.66
C VAL A 200 -2.29 4.65 0.59
N LEU A 201 -1.23 5.43 0.77
CA LEU A 201 0.16 5.00 0.73
C LEU A 201 0.70 4.78 2.15
N GLY A 202 2.00 4.54 2.27
CA GLY A 202 2.68 4.36 3.55
C GLY A 202 4.20 4.43 3.42
N ALA A 203 4.90 4.12 4.51
CA ALA A 203 6.36 4.18 4.59
C ALA A 203 7.04 2.97 3.94
N LEU A 204 7.00 2.90 2.60
CA LEU A 204 7.46 1.76 1.80
C LEU A 204 8.86 1.28 2.21
N GLY A 205 8.93 0.05 2.72
CA GLY A 205 10.20 -0.59 3.09
C GLY A 205 10.94 0.01 4.30
N CYS A 206 10.35 0.97 5.02
CA CYS A 206 10.98 1.67 6.15
C CYS A 206 11.00 0.85 7.46
N GLY A 207 10.31 -0.30 7.50
CA GLY A 207 10.33 -1.24 8.63
C GLY A 207 11.36 -2.35 8.45
N ALA A 208 10.90 -3.60 8.40
CA ALA A 208 11.74 -4.81 8.33
C ALA A 208 12.73 -4.85 7.13
N PHE A 209 12.50 -4.02 6.12
CA PHE A 209 13.32 -3.92 4.92
C PHE A 209 14.44 -2.89 5.05
N GLY A 210 14.45 -2.04 6.08
CA GLY A 210 15.59 -1.18 6.42
C GLY A 210 15.89 -0.08 5.40
N ASN A 211 14.87 0.47 4.74
CA ASN A 211 15.05 1.67 3.92
C ASN A 211 15.13 2.93 4.81
N PRO A 212 15.96 3.93 4.46
CA PRO A 212 16.04 5.17 5.22
C PRO A 212 14.72 5.96 5.09
N PRO A 213 13.97 6.18 6.18
CA PRO A 213 12.62 6.78 6.09
C PRO A 213 12.63 8.18 5.50
N LYS A 214 13.61 9.00 5.86
CA LYS A 214 13.76 10.37 5.33
C LYS A 214 13.98 10.35 3.83
N ARG A 215 14.81 9.43 3.33
CA ARG A 215 15.07 9.30 1.91
C ARG A 215 13.83 8.83 1.15
N VAL A 216 13.13 7.81 1.66
CA VAL A 216 11.89 7.30 1.04
C VAL A 216 10.83 8.39 0.99
N ALA A 217 10.64 9.16 2.08
CA ALA A 217 9.72 10.29 2.11
C ALA A 217 10.08 11.39 1.10
N THR A 218 11.37 11.73 0.98
CA THR A 218 11.86 12.69 -0.02
C THR A 218 11.57 12.20 -1.43
N LEU A 219 11.85 10.93 -1.73
CA LEU A 219 11.57 10.35 -3.05
C LEU A 219 10.06 10.33 -3.34
N PHE A 220 9.21 10.01 -2.37
CA PHE A 220 7.76 10.13 -2.56
C PHE A 220 7.36 11.55 -2.93
N ARG A 221 7.86 12.56 -2.19
CA ARG A 221 7.56 13.97 -2.46
C ARG A 221 8.02 14.42 -3.86
N GLU A 222 9.22 14.01 -4.27
CA GLU A 222 9.74 14.26 -5.62
C GLU A 222 8.80 13.65 -6.68
N ILE A 223 8.50 12.36 -6.56
CA ILE A 223 7.77 11.61 -7.59
C ILE A 223 6.30 12.01 -7.68
N ILE A 224 5.57 12.19 -6.56
CA ILE A 224 4.16 12.60 -6.61
C ILE A 224 3.97 13.98 -7.26
N SER A 225 5.03 14.80 -7.28
CA SER A 225 5.04 16.14 -7.88
C SER A 225 5.48 16.13 -9.36
N GLU A 226 5.80 14.96 -9.93
CA GLU A 226 6.12 14.87 -11.36
C GLU A 226 4.90 15.19 -12.23
N ASN A 227 5.14 15.86 -13.36
CA ASN A 227 4.08 16.35 -14.26
C ASN A 227 3.11 15.25 -14.70
N GLU A 228 3.57 14.00 -14.83
CA GLU A 228 2.74 12.87 -15.27
C GLU A 228 1.60 12.54 -14.30
N PHE A 229 1.69 12.93 -13.02
CA PHE A 229 0.66 12.65 -12.02
C PHE A 229 -0.31 13.81 -11.79
N ILE A 230 -0.06 14.98 -12.39
CA ILE A 230 -0.94 16.15 -12.27
C ILE A 230 -2.33 15.79 -12.82
N GLY A 231 -3.35 16.03 -11.99
CA GLY A 231 -4.74 15.79 -12.35
C GLY A 231 -5.18 14.32 -12.30
N TYR A 232 -4.34 13.36 -11.91
CA TYR A 232 -4.78 11.96 -11.78
C TYR A 232 -5.45 11.67 -10.44
N PHE A 233 -4.90 12.22 -9.37
CA PHE A 233 -5.34 11.98 -8.00
C PHE A 233 -6.08 13.20 -7.46
N SER A 234 -7.13 12.99 -6.68
CA SER A 234 -7.73 14.06 -5.85
C SER A 234 -7.08 14.07 -4.46
N GLU A 235 -6.68 12.90 -3.98
CA GLU A 235 -6.21 12.69 -2.61
C GLU A 235 -5.08 11.64 -2.59
N ILE A 236 -3.97 11.95 -1.92
CA ILE A 236 -2.90 11.02 -1.58
C ILE A 236 -2.67 11.09 -0.07
N ILE A 237 -2.99 10.02 0.65
CA ILE A 237 -2.85 9.93 2.09
C ILE A 237 -1.73 8.95 2.43
N PHE A 238 -0.71 9.38 3.16
CA PHE A 238 0.26 8.48 3.77
C PHE A 238 -0.25 8.02 5.13
N ALA A 239 -0.81 6.81 5.18
CA ALA A 239 -1.29 6.16 6.40
C ALA A 239 -0.12 5.39 7.06
N ILE A 240 0.48 6.00 8.08
CA ILE A 240 1.66 5.46 8.75
C ILE A 240 1.32 5.14 10.19
N LEU A 241 1.11 3.87 10.47
CA LEU A 241 0.78 3.38 11.80
C LEU A 241 2.06 3.25 12.64
N ASP A 242 2.30 4.21 13.53
CA ASP A 242 3.49 4.21 14.40
C ASP A 242 3.21 3.60 15.78
N GLN A 243 2.86 2.31 15.81
CA GLN A 243 2.62 1.60 17.09
C GLN A 243 3.89 1.33 17.89
N ARG A 244 5.05 1.33 17.22
CA ARG A 244 6.35 0.99 17.82
C ARG A 244 7.20 2.22 18.18
N ARG A 245 6.69 3.43 17.92
CA ARG A 245 7.43 4.69 18.05
C ARG A 245 8.75 4.64 17.26
N GLU A 246 8.70 4.04 16.07
CA GLU A 246 9.81 3.99 15.12
C GLU A 246 10.08 5.39 14.52
N GLY A 247 9.16 6.35 14.71
CA GLY A 247 9.33 7.73 14.28
C GLY A 247 9.12 7.94 12.78
N ASN A 248 8.73 6.88 12.04
CA ASN A 248 8.46 6.94 10.61
C ASN A 248 7.41 8.01 10.29
N ILE A 249 6.35 8.12 11.11
CA ILE A 249 5.33 9.13 10.88
C ILE A 249 5.90 10.55 11.01
N GLN A 250 6.68 10.83 12.07
CA GLN A 250 7.30 12.14 12.28
C GLN A 250 8.21 12.52 11.11
N VAL A 251 9.00 11.57 10.60
CA VAL A 251 9.87 11.81 9.45
C VAL A 251 9.06 12.14 8.20
N PHE A 252 7.95 11.44 7.95
CA PHE A 252 7.08 11.73 6.81
C PHE A 252 6.33 13.06 6.98
N GLU A 253 5.92 13.41 8.19
CA GLU A 253 5.34 14.73 8.52
C GLU A 253 6.36 15.85 8.26
N ASP A 254 7.61 15.69 8.70
CA ASP A 254 8.67 16.70 8.53
C ASP A 254 9.07 16.88 7.05
N VAL A 255 9.11 15.78 6.27
CA VAL A 255 9.60 15.79 4.89
C VAL A 255 8.52 16.09 3.87
N ILE A 256 7.34 15.49 4.01
CA ILE A 256 6.24 15.64 3.05
C ILE A 256 5.31 16.74 3.54
N GLY A 257 4.81 16.60 4.78
CA GLY A 257 3.78 17.46 5.34
C GLY A 257 2.47 17.43 4.55
N ASP A 258 1.53 18.28 4.95
CA ASP A 258 0.30 18.49 4.19
C ASP A 258 0.54 19.56 3.12
N PHE A 259 0.26 19.24 1.85
CA PHE A 259 0.38 20.20 0.75
C PHE A 259 -0.59 19.89 -0.40
N VAL A 260 -0.72 20.84 -1.33
CA VAL A 260 -1.59 20.71 -2.50
C VAL A 260 -0.75 20.84 -3.77
N ILE A 261 -0.90 19.89 -4.67
CA ILE A 261 -0.38 19.96 -6.05
C ILE A 261 -1.49 20.54 -6.90
N GLN A 262 -1.22 21.68 -7.52
CA GLN A 262 -2.20 22.36 -8.37
C GLN A 262 -2.42 21.58 -9.67
N GLY A 263 -3.69 21.45 -10.07
CA GLY A 263 -4.03 20.95 -11.40
C GLY A 263 -3.55 21.90 -12.50
N SER A 264 -3.36 21.37 -13.71
CA SER A 264 -3.11 22.21 -14.89
C SER A 264 -4.31 23.14 -15.12
N GLN A 265 -4.07 24.43 -15.40
CA GLN A 265 -5.12 25.37 -15.81
C GLN A 265 -5.67 25.04 -17.21
#